data_AF-A0A964ALU0-F1
#
_entry.id   AF-A0A964ALU0-F1
#
_cell.length_a   1.000
_cell.length_b   1.000
_cell.length_c   1.000
_cell.angle_alpha   90.00
_cell.angle_beta   90.00
_cell.angle_gamma   90.00
#
_symmetry.space_group_name_H-M   'P 1'
#
loop_
_entity.id
_entity.type
_entity.pdbx_description
1 polymer ?
#
loop_
_entity_poly.entity_id
_entity_poly.type
_entity_poly.pdbx_seq_one_letter_code
_entity_poly.pdbx_strand_id
1 'polypeptide(L)'
;MSLLLVTLLTGCADVAPLTSRTYEVVDAWMRVAEDENFPVPEATLNLDLDAGTAAFFDTDGVEIATANLDLWPRADWPEGCPTNFSATAMETASLDIEVLDLGGFEIFSPILVAACPDGGRLVLRDNRDVGLDPCDGATRCVDFE
;
A
#
# COMPACT_ATOMS: atom_id res chain seq x y z
N MET A 1 -50.63 17.66 3.18
CA MET A 1 -49.90 16.43 2.83
C MET A 1 -48.43 16.82 2.76
N SER A 2 -47.72 16.75 3.89
CA SER A 2 -46.37 17.27 4.03
C SER A 2 -45.36 16.31 3.42
N LEU A 3 -44.57 16.78 2.45
CA LEU A 3 -43.37 16.10 1.99
C LEU A 3 -42.30 16.19 3.08
N LEU A 4 -41.97 15.04 3.68
CA LEU A 4 -40.75 14.88 4.46
C LEU A 4 -39.62 14.58 3.46
N LEU A 5 -38.81 15.59 3.14
CA LEU A 5 -37.59 15.44 2.37
C LEU A 5 -36.47 15.05 3.35
N VAL A 6 -36.20 13.75 3.47
CA VAL A 6 -35.05 13.23 4.23
C VAL A 6 -33.83 13.33 3.31
N THR A 7 -33.06 14.41 3.44
CA THR A 7 -31.75 14.55 2.82
C THR A 7 -30.78 13.66 3.61
N LEU A 8 -30.51 12.46 3.08
CA LEU A 8 -29.40 11.62 3.53
C LEU A 8 -28.09 12.33 3.13
N LEU A 9 -27.46 13.01 4.10
CA LEU A 9 -26.06 13.39 4.02
C LEU A 9 -25.22 12.10 4.13
N THR A 10 -25.16 11.31 3.06
CA THR A 10 -24.07 10.34 2.91
C THR A 10 -22.84 11.14 2.56
N GLY A 11 -22.04 11.51 3.57
CA GLY A 11 -20.67 11.94 3.32
C GLY A 11 -19.99 10.82 2.55
N CYS A 12 -19.55 11.10 1.32
CA CYS A 12 -18.64 10.19 0.62
C CYS A 12 -17.37 10.14 1.46
N ALA A 13 -17.11 9.03 2.15
CA ALA A 13 -15.80 8.80 2.72
C ALA A 13 -14.80 8.71 1.55
N ASP A 14 -13.71 9.46 1.64
CA ASP A 14 -12.65 9.43 0.64
C ASP A 14 -12.03 8.02 0.61
N VAL A 15 -11.64 7.57 -0.58
CA VAL A 15 -11.04 6.27 -0.81
C VAL A 15 -9.77 6.45 -1.60
N ALA A 16 -8.70 5.77 -1.19
CA ALA A 16 -7.49 5.59 -1.99
C ALA A 16 -7.53 4.18 -2.60
N PRO A 17 -7.82 4.04 -3.91
CA PRO A 17 -7.85 2.74 -4.57
C PRO A 17 -6.46 2.31 -5.03
N LEU A 18 -6.23 1.00 -5.09
CA LEU A 18 -5.11 0.45 -5.85
C LEU A 18 -5.34 0.70 -7.35
N THR A 19 -4.26 0.87 -8.12
CA THR A 19 -4.36 1.09 -9.56
C THR A 19 -3.42 0.18 -10.33
N SER A 20 -3.89 -0.46 -11.40
CA SER A 20 -3.02 -1.27 -12.25
C SER A 20 -2.05 -0.35 -13.01
N ARG A 21 -0.76 -0.48 -12.73
CA ARG A 21 0.33 0.25 -13.39
C ARG A 21 1.69 -0.29 -12.93
N THR A 22 2.73 0.22 -13.58
CA THR A 22 4.10 0.12 -13.10
C THR A 22 4.39 1.27 -12.13
N TYR A 23 5.08 0.93 -11.05
CA TYR A 23 5.58 1.85 -10.03
C TYR A 23 7.08 1.69 -9.86
N GLU A 24 7.74 2.78 -9.48
CA GLU A 24 9.16 2.79 -9.12
C GLU A 24 9.32 3.05 -7.62
N VAL A 25 10.31 2.43 -6.99
CA VAL A 25 10.65 2.74 -5.59
C VAL A 25 11.14 4.18 -5.51
N VAL A 26 10.50 4.99 -4.66
CA VAL A 26 10.92 6.39 -4.39
C VAL A 26 11.58 6.54 -3.03
N ASP A 27 11.18 5.74 -2.06
CA ASP A 27 11.75 5.73 -0.71
C ASP A 27 11.59 4.34 -0.09
N ALA A 28 12.45 4.02 0.87
CA ALA A 28 12.28 2.87 1.71
C ALA A 28 12.91 3.12 3.07
N TRP A 29 12.22 2.68 4.11
CA TRP A 29 12.73 2.79 5.47
C TRP A 29 12.56 1.48 6.22
N MET A 30 13.49 1.26 7.13
CA MET A 30 13.48 0.14 8.06
C MET A 30 13.58 0.70 9.47
N ARG A 31 12.78 0.14 10.39
CA ARG A 31 12.85 0.46 11.81
C ARG A 31 14.06 -0.25 12.43
N VAL A 32 15.23 0.31 12.20
CA VAL A 32 16.50 -0.08 12.84
C VAL A 32 16.88 0.92 13.93
N ALA A 33 17.85 0.57 14.77
CA ALA A 33 18.48 1.56 15.66
C ALA A 33 19.10 2.67 14.80
N GLU A 34 19.14 3.91 15.34
CA GLU A 34 19.44 5.17 14.62
C GLU A 34 20.76 5.20 13.80
N ASP A 35 21.60 4.17 13.86
CA ASP A 35 22.95 4.13 13.26
C ASP A 35 23.12 3.15 12.08
N GLU A 36 22.07 2.44 11.64
CA GLU A 36 22.16 1.51 10.50
C GLU A 36 21.55 2.11 9.22
N ASN A 37 22.41 2.49 8.28
CA ASN A 37 22.00 2.90 6.95
C ASN A 37 21.73 1.65 6.10
N PHE A 38 20.45 1.31 5.89
CA PHE A 38 20.08 0.24 4.96
C PHE A 38 19.99 0.78 3.53
N PRO A 39 20.50 0.05 2.53
CA PRO A 39 20.29 0.44 1.14
C PRO A 39 18.78 0.43 0.82
N VAL A 40 18.33 1.50 0.16
CA VAL A 40 16.99 1.53 -0.46
C VAL A 40 16.99 0.47 -1.57
N PRO A 41 16.02 -0.45 -1.60
CA PRO A 41 15.93 -1.44 -2.66
C PRO A 41 15.65 -0.74 -3.99
N GLU A 42 16.47 -1.02 -5.01
CA GLU A 42 16.22 -0.56 -6.36
C GLU A 42 15.36 -1.60 -7.09
N ALA A 43 14.04 -1.39 -7.09
CA ALA A 43 13.09 -2.29 -7.73
C ALA A 43 11.96 -1.53 -8.43
N THR A 44 11.28 -2.22 -9.35
CA THR A 44 10.01 -1.77 -9.92
C THR A 44 8.91 -2.77 -9.59
N LEU A 45 7.69 -2.28 -9.46
CA LEU A 45 6.50 -3.09 -9.22
C LEU A 45 5.54 -2.92 -10.38
N ASN A 46 5.17 -4.01 -11.04
CA ASN A 46 4.03 -4.07 -11.94
C ASN A 46 2.81 -4.64 -11.21
N LEU A 47 1.82 -3.80 -10.95
CA LEU A 47 0.55 -4.19 -10.35
C LEU A 47 -0.49 -4.41 -11.45
N ASP A 48 -1.08 -5.60 -11.50
CA ASP A 48 -2.18 -5.95 -12.41
C ASP A 48 -3.36 -6.48 -11.58
N LEU A 49 -4.35 -5.60 -11.35
CA LEU A 49 -5.55 -5.93 -10.58
C LEU A 49 -6.52 -6.83 -11.35
N ASP A 50 -6.49 -6.83 -12.69
CA ASP A 50 -7.35 -7.68 -13.51
C ASP A 50 -6.83 -9.13 -13.50
N ALA A 51 -5.50 -9.29 -13.55
CA ALA A 51 -4.83 -10.58 -13.37
C ALA A 51 -4.75 -11.01 -11.90
N GLY A 52 -4.87 -10.07 -10.96
CA GLY A 52 -4.73 -10.32 -9.53
C GLY A 52 -3.30 -10.60 -9.12
N THR A 53 -2.32 -9.89 -9.71
CA THR A 53 -0.89 -10.15 -9.50
C THR A 53 -0.08 -8.89 -9.23
N ALA A 54 0.96 -9.02 -8.41
CA ALA A 54 2.04 -8.06 -8.23
C ALA A 54 3.38 -8.70 -8.62
N ALA A 55 4.04 -8.16 -9.63
CA ALA A 55 5.34 -8.63 -10.11
C ALA A 55 6.42 -7.59 -9.82
N PHE A 56 7.53 -8.02 -9.23
CA PHE A 56 8.66 -7.19 -8.82
C PHE A 56 9.85 -7.47 -9.72
N PHE A 57 10.54 -6.42 -10.17
CA PHE A 57 11.71 -6.52 -11.05
C PHE A 57 12.87 -5.70 -10.50
N ASP A 58 14.09 -6.15 -10.75
CA ASP A 58 15.29 -5.37 -10.48
C ASP A 58 15.52 -4.27 -11.53
N THR A 59 16.62 -3.53 -11.39
CA THR A 59 17.01 -2.44 -12.30
C THR A 59 17.40 -2.91 -13.70
N ASP A 60 17.75 -4.18 -13.87
CA ASP A 60 18.03 -4.81 -15.16
C ASP A 60 16.75 -5.37 -15.81
N GLY A 61 15.60 -5.24 -15.15
CA GLY A 61 14.31 -5.75 -15.61
C GLY A 61 14.15 -7.27 -15.41
N VAL A 62 14.98 -7.88 -14.58
CA VAL A 62 14.85 -9.29 -14.21
C VAL A 62 13.79 -9.42 -13.14
N GLU A 63 12.85 -10.37 -13.32
CA GLU A 63 11.82 -10.64 -12.33
C GLU A 63 12.44 -11.19 -11.04
N ILE A 64 12.24 -10.48 -9.94
CA ILE A 64 12.66 -10.86 -8.58
C ILE A 64 11.63 -11.83 -8.00
N ALA A 65 10.35 -11.49 -8.09
CA ALA A 65 9.24 -12.26 -7.55
C ALA A 65 7.92 -11.87 -8.21
N THR A 66 6.97 -12.79 -8.23
CA THR A 66 5.57 -12.52 -8.56
C THR A 66 4.67 -13.15 -7.49
N ALA A 67 3.69 -12.39 -7.01
CA ALA A 67 2.72 -12.83 -6.01
C ALA A 67 1.28 -12.60 -6.48
N ASN A 68 0.38 -13.50 -6.06
CA ASN A 68 -1.06 -13.26 -6.20
C ASN A 68 -1.51 -12.22 -5.16
N LEU A 69 -2.52 -11.44 -5.53
CA LEU A 69 -3.19 -10.48 -4.67
C LEU A 69 -4.38 -11.12 -3.96
N ASP A 70 -4.45 -10.95 -2.65
CA ASP A 70 -5.67 -11.16 -1.86
C ASP A 70 -6.21 -9.81 -1.41
N LEU A 71 -7.19 -9.28 -2.16
CA LEU A 71 -7.79 -7.97 -1.89
C LEU A 71 -8.63 -8.02 -0.61
N TRP A 72 -8.35 -7.12 0.32
CA TRP A 72 -9.12 -7.04 1.55
C TRP A 72 -10.52 -6.52 1.28
N PRO A 73 -11.54 -7.02 1.99
CA PRO A 73 -12.87 -6.45 1.89
C PRO A 73 -12.85 -5.01 2.43
N ARG A 74 -13.66 -4.14 1.82
CA ARG A 74 -13.69 -2.71 2.15
C ARG A 74 -13.91 -2.39 3.63
N ALA A 75 -14.59 -3.27 4.37
CA ALA A 75 -14.82 -3.08 5.80
C ALA A 75 -13.55 -3.20 6.65
N ASP A 76 -12.51 -3.83 6.10
CA ASP A 76 -11.23 -4.08 6.76
C ASP A 76 -10.12 -3.14 6.25
N TRP A 77 -10.46 -2.21 5.35
CA TRP A 77 -9.50 -1.22 4.87
C TRP A 77 -9.10 -0.27 6.00
N PRO A 78 -7.80 -0.05 6.23
CA PRO A 78 -7.34 0.89 7.24
C PRO A 78 -7.74 2.32 6.87
N GLU A 79 -8.10 3.09 7.88
CA GLU A 79 -8.34 4.52 7.77
C GLU A 79 -7.03 5.26 8.06
N GLY A 80 -6.52 5.95 7.05
CA GLY A 80 -5.31 6.77 7.16
C GLY A 80 -5.48 8.10 6.47
N CYS A 81 -4.37 8.78 6.20
CA CYS A 81 -4.33 10.00 5.40
C CYS A 81 -5.29 11.09 5.91
N PRO A 82 -5.14 11.52 7.18
CA PRO A 82 -6.06 12.48 7.76
C PRO A 82 -6.03 13.80 6.97
N THR A 83 -7.17 14.18 6.41
CA THR A 83 -7.43 15.57 6.06
C THR A 83 -8.06 16.27 7.27
N ASN A 84 -8.13 17.61 7.27
CA ASN A 84 -8.61 18.42 8.41
C ASN A 84 -9.96 17.97 9.02
N PHE A 85 -10.78 17.17 8.32
CA PHE A 85 -12.10 16.73 8.78
C PHE A 85 -12.49 15.26 8.44
N SER A 86 -11.63 14.46 7.80
CA SER A 86 -11.91 13.05 7.47
C SER A 86 -10.63 12.22 7.30
N ALA A 87 -10.72 10.93 7.56
CA ALA A 87 -9.72 9.95 7.13
C ALA A 87 -10.14 9.34 5.77
N THR A 88 -9.15 8.85 5.03
CA THR A 88 -9.33 8.14 3.76
C THR A 88 -9.24 6.64 4.03
N ALA A 89 -10.20 5.87 3.52
CA ALA A 89 -10.10 4.42 3.56
C ALA A 89 -9.11 3.96 2.46
N MET A 90 -8.07 3.24 2.87
CA MET A 90 -6.95 2.84 2.01
C MET A 90 -7.12 1.40 1.55
N GLU A 91 -7.31 1.20 0.24
CA GLU A 91 -7.41 -0.14 -0.31
C GLU A 91 -6.14 -0.93 -0.05
N THR A 92 -6.31 -2.16 0.44
CA THR A 92 -5.22 -3.00 0.91
C THR A 92 -5.32 -4.38 0.28
N ALA A 93 -4.17 -4.94 -0.09
CA ALA A 93 -4.05 -6.31 -0.59
C ALA A 93 -2.94 -7.03 0.15
N SER A 94 -3.17 -8.28 0.53
CA SER A 94 -2.07 -9.17 0.92
C SER A 94 -1.42 -9.78 -0.31
N LEU A 95 -0.12 -10.02 -0.23
CA LEU A 95 0.59 -10.82 -1.23
C LEU A 95 0.66 -12.26 -0.74
N ASP A 96 0.35 -13.23 -1.61
CA ASP A 96 0.42 -14.67 -1.32
C ASP A 96 1.87 -15.19 -1.33
N ILE A 97 2.73 -14.54 -0.56
CA ILE A 97 4.14 -14.90 -0.34
C ILE A 97 4.49 -14.64 1.13
N GLU A 98 5.26 -15.53 1.75
CA GLU A 98 5.62 -15.38 3.17
C GLU A 98 6.71 -14.32 3.38
N VAL A 99 7.67 -14.24 2.46
CA VAL A 99 8.79 -13.31 2.49
C VAL A 99 9.03 -12.78 1.08
N LEU A 100 9.13 -11.46 0.95
CA LEU A 100 9.58 -10.79 -0.27
C LEU A 100 10.97 -10.21 -0.03
N ASP A 101 11.95 -10.64 -0.81
CA ASP A 101 13.31 -10.11 -0.76
C ASP A 101 13.57 -9.19 -1.96
N LEU A 102 13.71 -7.89 -1.69
CA LEU A 102 14.06 -6.89 -2.70
C LEU A 102 15.55 -6.56 -2.62
N GLY A 103 16.42 -7.53 -2.91
CA GLY A 103 17.87 -7.33 -2.95
C GLY A 103 18.53 -7.14 -1.58
N GLY A 104 18.10 -7.93 -0.59
CA GLY A 104 18.53 -7.86 0.81
C GLY A 104 17.55 -7.09 1.71
N PHE A 105 16.49 -6.52 1.13
CA PHE A 105 15.41 -5.87 1.87
C PHE A 105 14.23 -6.83 2.03
N GLU A 106 14.28 -7.65 3.08
CA GLU A 106 13.29 -8.72 3.31
C GLU A 106 12.03 -8.21 4.03
N ILE A 107 10.85 -8.34 3.43
CA ILE A 107 9.56 -7.99 4.03
C ILE A 107 8.77 -9.26 4.32
N PHE A 108 8.39 -9.45 5.58
CA PHE A 108 7.65 -10.64 6.04
C PHE A 108 6.15 -10.38 5.98
N SER A 109 5.42 -11.34 5.42
CA SER A 109 3.97 -11.26 5.18
C SER A 109 3.58 -9.91 4.55
N PRO A 110 4.13 -9.59 3.36
CA PRO A 110 3.97 -8.28 2.77
C PRO A 110 2.52 -7.98 2.37
N ILE A 111 2.12 -6.73 2.56
CA ILE A 111 0.87 -6.15 2.08
C ILE A 111 1.15 -4.92 1.22
N LEU A 112 0.26 -4.66 0.28
CA LEU A 112 0.18 -3.43 -0.50
C LEU A 112 -0.94 -2.55 0.06
N VAL A 113 -0.65 -1.28 0.30
CA VAL A 113 -1.60 -0.28 0.80
C VAL A 113 -1.60 0.92 -0.15
N ALA A 114 -2.75 1.24 -0.73
CA ALA A 114 -2.92 2.46 -1.52
C ALA A 114 -2.83 3.69 -0.60
N ALA A 115 -1.81 4.52 -0.77
CA ALA A 115 -1.62 5.70 0.05
C ALA A 115 -2.42 6.91 -0.47
N CYS A 116 -2.45 7.97 0.34
CA CYS A 116 -3.23 9.21 0.28
C CYS A 116 -3.41 9.85 -1.13
N PRO A 117 -4.40 10.74 -1.30
CA PRO A 117 -5.30 10.82 -2.46
C PRO A 117 -4.73 11.44 -3.75
N ASP A 118 -3.42 11.59 -3.87
CA ASP A 118 -2.78 12.05 -5.11
C ASP A 118 -2.63 10.91 -6.15
N GLY A 119 -3.23 9.74 -5.88
CA GLY A 119 -3.60 8.72 -6.87
C GLY A 119 -2.45 7.92 -7.46
N GLY A 120 -1.24 8.07 -6.91
CA GLY A 120 -0.04 7.41 -7.42
C GLY A 120 0.81 6.70 -6.37
N ARG A 121 0.68 7.05 -5.09
CA ARG A 121 1.52 6.47 -4.04
C ARG A 121 0.98 5.12 -3.60
N LEU A 122 1.85 4.12 -3.64
CA LEU A 122 1.60 2.76 -3.19
C LEU A 122 2.64 2.39 -2.13
N VAL A 123 2.23 1.68 -1.10
CA VAL A 123 3.11 1.27 -0.01
C VAL A 123 3.17 -0.24 0.09
N LEU A 124 4.38 -0.79 0.10
CA LEU A 124 4.66 -2.18 0.42
C LEU A 124 5.24 -2.26 1.83
N ARG A 125 4.62 -3.04 2.71
CA ARG A 125 5.05 -3.14 4.12
C ARG A 125 4.73 -4.49 4.74
N ASP A 126 5.27 -4.76 5.92
CA ASP A 126 4.83 -5.90 6.72
C ASP A 126 3.38 -5.76 7.19
N ASN A 127 2.64 -6.89 7.21
CA ASN A 127 1.26 -6.96 7.71
C ASN A 127 1.22 -6.72 9.22
N ARG A 128 1.01 -5.46 9.59
CA ARG A 128 0.79 -4.99 10.96
C ARG A 128 -0.26 -3.89 10.94
N ASP A 129 -0.70 -3.48 12.12
CA ASP A 129 -1.61 -2.33 12.28
C ASP A 129 -1.12 -1.14 11.44
N VAL A 130 -2.01 -0.64 10.59
CA VAL A 130 -1.77 0.52 9.74
C VAL A 130 -2.34 1.75 10.47
N GLY A 131 -1.50 2.77 10.64
CA GLY A 131 -1.85 3.99 11.34
C GLY A 131 -2.37 5.09 10.40
N LEU A 132 -2.15 6.34 10.80
CA LEU A 132 -2.55 7.50 10.01
C LEU A 132 -1.68 7.66 8.76
N ASP A 133 -0.41 7.29 8.87
CA ASP A 133 0.45 7.07 7.71
C ASP A 133 0.46 5.58 7.34
N PRO A 134 0.40 5.21 6.04
CA PRO A 134 0.46 3.81 5.62
C PRO A 134 1.70 3.06 6.09
N CYS A 135 2.77 3.77 6.49
CA CYS A 135 4.00 3.21 7.03
C CYS A 135 4.01 3.14 8.57
N ASP A 136 3.06 3.78 9.28
CA ASP A 136 2.99 3.72 10.74
C ASP A 136 2.91 2.27 11.24
N GLY A 137 3.74 1.96 12.24
CA GLY A 137 3.77 0.64 12.88
C GLY A 137 4.51 -0.46 12.11
N ALA A 138 4.88 -0.22 10.85
CA ALA A 138 5.68 -1.15 10.07
C ALA A 138 7.10 -1.28 10.63
N THR A 139 7.72 -2.43 10.40
CA THR A 139 9.18 -2.60 10.54
C THR A 139 9.89 -2.20 9.27
N ARG A 140 9.26 -2.45 8.12
CA ARG A 140 9.80 -2.18 6.81
C ARG A 140 8.69 -1.63 5.94
N CYS A 141 9.02 -0.57 5.21
CA CYS A 141 8.11 0.07 4.30
C CYS A 141 8.87 0.53 3.08
N VAL A 142 8.25 0.35 1.92
CA VAL A 142 8.76 0.81 0.63
C VAL A 142 7.67 1.62 -0.02
N ASP A 143 8.00 2.85 -0.38
CA ASP A 143 7.14 3.78 -1.10
C ASP A 143 7.37 3.64 -2.60
N PHE A 144 6.27 3.59 -3.35
CA PHE A 144 6.20 3.41 -4.79
C PHE A 144 5.39 4.55 -5.42
N GLU A 145 5.84 5.12 -6.55
CA GLU A 145 5.09 6.15 -7.31
C GLU A 145 5.09 5.97 -8.84
#